data_AF-A0A948ZMA2-F1
#
_entry.id   AF-A0A948ZMA2-F1
#
_cell.length_a   1.000
_cell.length_b   1.000
_cell.length_c   1.000
_cell.angle_alpha   90.00
_cell.angle_beta   90.00
_cell.angle_gamma   90.00
#
_symmetry.space_group_name_H-M   'P 1'
#
loop_
_entity.id
_entity.type
_entity.pdbx_description
1 polymer ?
#
loop_
_entity_poly.entity_id
_entity_poly.type
_entity_poly.pdbx_seq_one_letter_code
_entity_poly.pdbx_strand_id
1 'polypeptide(L)'
;MSKHKISVGYCVCVIAATVWIVGCSEYAPSSPPPAVETPPPEPEPVPATSITVQQKAAVGVGKKGRGYGEGFVATPIGSLFAFRERAVFDIQIPEAMKLFKAQEDRPPKDHEEFMEKIIKANHIKLPELPDEHRYQYDPETEQLMVLSPAES
;
A
#
# COMPACT_ATOMS: atom_id res chain seq x y z
N MET A 1 28.80 43.27 39.40
CA MET A 1 28.99 42.00 38.66
C MET A 1 28.69 42.24 37.17
N SER A 2 29.64 41.79 36.35
CA SER A 2 29.68 41.56 34.89
C SER A 2 28.77 42.31 33.91
N LYS A 3 29.47 43.04 33.04
CA LYS A 3 29.14 43.48 31.68
C LYS A 3 29.05 42.28 30.72
N HIS A 4 28.12 42.21 29.77
CA HIS A 4 28.25 41.54 28.44
C HIS A 4 27.16 42.14 27.51
N LYS A 5 27.46 43.18 26.72
CA LYS A 5 28.00 43.18 25.33
C LYS A 5 27.08 42.51 24.28
N ILE A 6 26.56 43.38 23.43
CA ILE A 6 25.88 43.17 22.15
C ILE A 6 26.92 42.79 21.08
N SER A 7 26.60 41.84 20.17
CA SER A 7 27.27 41.58 18.89
C SER A 7 26.21 41.05 17.93
N VAL A 8 25.65 41.82 16.99
CA VAL A 8 26.17 42.21 15.66
C VAL A 8 26.57 41.01 14.77
N GLY A 9 25.72 40.76 13.75
CA GLY A 9 26.14 40.64 12.35
C GLY A 9 26.65 39.30 11.84
N TYR A 10 25.81 38.56 11.10
CA TYR A 10 26.24 37.72 9.98
C TYR A 10 25.16 37.82 8.90
N CYS A 11 25.33 38.72 7.95
CA CYS A 11 26.07 38.53 6.69
C CYS A 11 25.25 37.69 5.70
N VAL A 12 24.50 38.45 4.91
CA VAL A 12 23.87 38.10 3.64
C VAL A 12 24.93 37.54 2.69
N CYS A 13 24.72 36.34 2.16
CA CYS A 13 25.34 35.88 0.93
C CYS A 13 24.25 35.42 -0.04
N VAL A 14 23.79 36.38 -0.84
CA VAL A 14 23.11 36.17 -2.11
C VAL A 14 24.06 35.40 -3.02
N ILE A 15 23.64 34.25 -3.55
CA ILE A 15 24.33 33.60 -4.67
C ILE A 15 23.37 33.59 -5.85
N ALA A 16 23.41 34.68 -6.62
CA ALA A 16 22.94 34.71 -7.99
C ALA A 16 24.06 34.12 -8.87
N ALA A 17 23.74 33.09 -9.64
CA ALA A 17 24.58 32.63 -10.73
C ALA A 17 23.70 32.23 -11.92
N THR A 18 23.56 33.19 -12.83
CA THR A 18 23.05 33.06 -14.19
C THR A 18 23.99 32.16 -15.00
N VAL A 19 23.48 31.08 -15.61
CA VAL A 19 24.22 30.28 -16.61
C VAL A 19 23.84 30.76 -18.01
N TRP A 20 24.88 31.08 -18.78
CA TRP A 20 24.88 31.61 -20.13
C TRP A 20 24.62 30.53 -21.20
N ILE A 21 24.14 31.05 -22.33
CA ILE A 21 23.85 30.43 -23.64
C ILE A 21 25.13 29.90 -24.32
N VAL A 22 24.93 29.15 -25.42
CA VAL A 22 25.86 28.70 -26.50
C VAL A 22 26.31 27.26 -26.27
N GLY A 23 26.01 26.25 -27.10
CA GLY A 23 25.84 26.23 -28.55
C GLY A 23 26.90 25.29 -29.14
N CYS A 24 26.58 24.00 -29.30
CA CYS A 24 27.36 23.03 -30.09
C CYS A 24 26.36 22.34 -31.02
N SER A 25 26.36 22.71 -32.30
CA SER A 25 27.18 22.11 -33.36
C SER A 25 26.51 20.86 -33.92
N GLU A 26 25.82 21.13 -35.03
CA GLU A 26 25.53 20.22 -36.13
C GLU A 26 26.62 19.14 -36.31
N TYR A 27 26.22 17.88 -36.21
CA TYR A 27 26.99 16.75 -36.73
C TYR A 27 26.01 15.62 -37.10
N ALA A 28 25.76 15.49 -38.39
CA ALA A 28 25.34 14.24 -39.04
C ALA A 28 26.46 13.89 -40.05
N PRO A 29 26.62 12.65 -40.56
CA PRO A 29 25.80 11.45 -40.39
C PRO A 29 26.62 10.15 -40.15
N SER A 30 25.98 9.10 -39.64
CA SER A 30 26.04 7.73 -40.21
C SER A 30 25.12 6.84 -39.37
N SER A 31 24.13 6.24 -40.02
CA SER A 31 23.18 5.34 -39.37
C SER A 31 23.80 3.96 -39.15
N PRO A 32 24.01 3.49 -37.91
CA PRO A 32 24.11 2.07 -37.65
C PRO A 32 22.72 1.41 -37.78
N PRO A 33 22.64 0.14 -38.23
CA PRO A 33 21.37 -0.58 -38.37
C PRO A 33 20.66 -0.68 -37.01
N PRO A 34 19.32 -0.84 -36.99
CA PRO A 34 18.56 -0.89 -35.75
C PRO A 34 19.09 -2.02 -34.87
N ALA A 35 19.78 -1.64 -33.78
CA ALA A 35 19.96 -2.51 -32.65
C ALA A 35 18.56 -2.75 -32.09
N VAL A 36 18.07 -3.97 -32.27
CA VAL A 36 16.85 -4.47 -31.66
C VAL A 36 17.06 -4.36 -30.15
N GLU A 37 16.54 -3.28 -29.58
CA GLU A 37 16.37 -3.12 -28.16
C GLU A 37 15.47 -4.27 -27.73
N THR A 38 16.07 -5.25 -27.07
CA THR A 38 15.34 -6.38 -26.51
C THR A 38 14.37 -5.78 -25.50
N PRO A 39 13.06 -6.07 -25.59
CA PRO A 39 12.08 -5.51 -24.66
C PRO A 39 12.48 -5.82 -23.21
N PRO A 40 12.17 -4.92 -22.24
CA PRO A 40 12.25 -5.20 -20.81
C PRO A 40 11.76 -6.62 -20.51
N PRO A 41 12.39 -7.36 -19.56
CA PRO A 41 12.03 -8.73 -19.27
C PRO A 41 10.51 -8.83 -19.12
N GLU A 42 9.91 -9.49 -20.10
CA GLU A 42 8.52 -9.90 -20.10
C GLU A 42 8.30 -10.59 -18.76
N PRO A 43 7.31 -10.19 -17.95
CA PRO A 43 7.01 -10.90 -16.72
C PRO A 43 6.78 -12.35 -17.11
N GLU A 44 7.69 -13.22 -16.68
CA GLU A 44 7.57 -14.65 -16.90
C GLU A 44 6.16 -15.04 -16.47
N PRO A 45 5.41 -15.80 -17.30
CA PRO A 45 4.08 -16.24 -16.93
C PRO A 45 4.22 -17.09 -15.67
N VAL A 46 3.92 -16.48 -14.53
CA VAL A 46 3.71 -17.20 -13.27
C VAL A 46 2.74 -18.34 -13.61
N PRO A 47 3.11 -19.60 -13.36
CA PRO A 47 2.29 -20.73 -13.79
C PRO A 47 0.90 -20.58 -13.16
N ALA A 48 -0.08 -20.41 -14.03
CA ALA A 48 -1.50 -20.45 -13.70
C ALA A 48 -1.85 -21.86 -13.21
N THR A 49 -1.66 -22.11 -11.92
CA THR A 49 -2.16 -23.32 -11.25
C THR A 49 -2.89 -22.88 -9.98
N SER A 50 -4.19 -23.16 -9.97
CA SER A 50 -5.25 -22.76 -9.03
C SER A 50 -5.85 -21.37 -9.27
N ILE A 51 -7.09 -21.33 -9.72
CA ILE A 51 -7.89 -20.13 -9.99
C ILE A 51 -8.33 -19.54 -8.65
N THR A 52 -7.40 -19.10 -7.83
CA THR A 52 -7.71 -18.44 -6.55
C THR A 52 -8.10 -17.00 -6.88
N VAL A 53 -9.39 -16.66 -6.75
CA VAL A 53 -9.85 -15.29 -7.01
C VAL A 53 -9.35 -14.43 -5.85
N GLN A 54 -8.41 -13.52 -6.12
CA GLN A 54 -7.96 -12.53 -5.15
C GLN A 54 -8.87 -11.30 -5.21
N GLN A 55 -9.49 -10.96 -4.10
CA GLN A 55 -10.29 -9.74 -3.97
C GLN A 55 -9.73 -8.89 -2.84
N LYS A 56 -9.72 -7.56 -3.01
CA LYS A 56 -9.38 -6.65 -1.92
C LYS A 56 -10.34 -6.87 -0.75
N ALA A 57 -9.81 -6.96 0.47
CA ALA A 57 -10.63 -7.09 1.66
C ALA A 57 -11.49 -5.82 1.83
N ALA A 58 -12.81 -6.01 1.81
CA ALA A 58 -13.81 -4.94 1.87
C ALA A 58 -15.03 -5.40 2.69
N VAL A 59 -16.03 -4.53 2.81
CA VAL A 59 -17.30 -4.84 3.49
C VAL A 59 -17.99 -6.03 2.81
N GLY A 60 -18.48 -7.00 3.60
CA GLY A 60 -19.22 -8.17 3.14
C GLY A 60 -18.37 -9.43 2.95
N VAL A 61 -17.09 -9.41 3.35
CA VAL A 61 -16.20 -10.59 3.32
C VAL A 61 -16.33 -11.46 4.56
N GLY A 62 -16.93 -10.98 5.66
CA GLY A 62 -17.11 -11.78 6.87
C GLY A 62 -18.33 -12.71 6.83
N LYS A 63 -18.23 -13.90 7.45
CA LYS A 63 -19.35 -14.85 7.67
C LYS A 63 -20.57 -14.15 8.28
N LYS A 64 -20.33 -13.23 9.21
CA LYS A 64 -21.37 -12.51 9.96
C LYS A 64 -22.09 -11.47 9.11
N GLY A 65 -21.52 -10.98 8.01
CA GLY A 65 -22.23 -10.11 7.07
C GLY A 65 -23.24 -10.87 6.20
N ARG A 66 -22.97 -12.15 5.89
CA ARG A 66 -23.78 -12.99 4.99
C ARG A 66 -24.77 -13.92 5.70
N GLY A 67 -24.52 -14.26 6.96
CA GLY A 67 -25.23 -15.32 7.69
C GLY A 67 -26.52 -14.92 8.42
N TYR A 68 -26.89 -13.63 8.44
CA TYR A 68 -28.15 -13.19 9.02
C TYR A 68 -29.17 -13.04 7.88
N GLY A 69 -30.12 -13.98 7.79
CA GLY A 69 -31.07 -14.07 6.68
C GLY A 69 -31.85 -12.78 6.41
N GLU A 70 -32.39 -12.65 5.20
CA GLU A 70 -33.16 -11.46 4.80
C GLU A 70 -34.45 -11.33 5.62
N GLY A 71 -34.55 -10.26 6.42
CA GLY A 71 -35.73 -9.98 7.23
C GLY A 71 -35.58 -8.71 8.06
N PHE A 72 -36.72 -8.08 8.39
CA PHE A 72 -36.78 -6.79 9.10
C PHE A 72 -36.00 -6.76 10.43
N VAL A 73 -35.86 -7.91 11.10
CA VAL A 73 -35.10 -8.05 12.36
C VAL A 73 -33.59 -8.20 12.12
N ALA A 74 -33.18 -8.78 10.99
CA ALA A 74 -31.79 -9.06 10.66
C ALA A 74 -31.06 -7.85 10.05
N THR A 75 -31.77 -6.95 9.37
CA THR A 75 -31.23 -5.72 8.77
C THR A 75 -30.41 -4.83 9.73
N PRO A 76 -30.87 -4.52 10.97
CA PRO A 76 -30.06 -3.71 11.89
C PRO A 76 -28.78 -4.42 12.34
N ILE A 77 -28.80 -5.76 12.41
CA ILE A 77 -27.63 -6.56 12.80
C ILE A 77 -26.61 -6.61 11.64
N GLY A 78 -27.07 -6.88 10.42
CA GLY A 78 -26.22 -6.92 9.23
C GLY A 78 -25.54 -5.58 8.95
N SER A 79 -26.25 -4.46 9.08
CA SER A 79 -25.68 -3.12 8.91
C SER A 79 -24.60 -2.79 9.95
N LEU A 80 -24.76 -3.22 11.21
CA LEU A 80 -23.73 -3.07 12.23
C LEU A 80 -22.46 -3.86 11.89
N PHE A 81 -22.60 -5.10 11.40
CA PHE A 81 -21.45 -5.90 10.97
C PHE A 81 -20.77 -5.26 9.77
N ALA A 82 -21.52 -4.86 8.75
CA ALA A 82 -20.98 -4.16 7.59
C ALA A 82 -20.21 -2.88 7.98
N PHE A 83 -20.75 -2.10 8.91
CA PHE A 83 -20.06 -0.92 9.44
C PHE A 83 -18.75 -1.26 10.15
N ARG A 84 -18.75 -2.31 11.00
CA ARG A 84 -17.54 -2.76 11.69
C ARG A 84 -16.47 -3.24 10.71
N GLU A 85 -16.86 -4.01 9.70
CA GLU A 85 -15.95 -4.45 8.65
C GLU A 85 -15.35 -3.26 7.91
N ARG A 86 -16.17 -2.27 7.54
CA ARG A 86 -15.71 -1.03 6.91
C ARG A 86 -14.71 -0.29 7.79
N ALA A 87 -15.02 -0.12 9.07
CA ALA A 87 -14.13 0.57 10.01
C ALA A 87 -12.78 -0.15 10.16
N VAL A 88 -12.73 -1.48 10.06
CA VAL A 88 -11.48 -2.24 10.07
C VAL A 88 -10.68 -1.99 8.78
N PHE A 89 -11.29 -2.21 7.62
CA PHE A 89 -10.57 -2.18 6.34
C PHE A 89 -10.23 -0.77 5.84
N ASP A 90 -11.15 0.19 6.00
CA ASP A 90 -10.99 1.54 5.45
C ASP A 90 -10.28 2.52 6.41
N ILE A 91 -10.24 2.20 7.71
CA ILE A 91 -9.73 3.12 8.73
C ILE A 91 -8.59 2.48 9.53
N GLN A 92 -8.86 1.41 10.27
CA GLN A 92 -7.88 0.85 11.22
C GLN A 92 -6.63 0.31 10.53
N ILE A 93 -6.77 -0.47 9.45
CA ILE A 93 -5.63 -1.03 8.73
C ILE A 93 -4.77 0.08 8.10
N PRO A 94 -5.34 1.06 7.35
CA PRO A 94 -4.55 2.17 6.81
C PRO A 94 -3.83 3.01 7.87
N GLU A 95 -4.49 3.32 9.00
CA GLU A 95 -3.85 4.06 10.08
C GLU A 95 -2.72 3.27 10.74
N ALA A 96 -2.93 1.98 11.02
CA ALA A 96 -1.87 1.11 11.57
C ALA A 96 -0.69 0.97 10.59
N MET A 97 -0.97 0.89 9.28
CA MET A 97 0.06 0.88 8.25
C MET A 97 0.87 2.19 8.24
N LYS A 98 0.21 3.35 8.34
CA LYS A 98 0.89 4.65 8.43
C LYS A 98 1.80 4.71 9.66
N LEU A 99 1.31 4.24 10.81
CA LEU A 99 2.11 4.18 12.04
C LEU A 99 3.34 3.28 11.88
N PHE A 100 3.18 2.10 11.29
CA PHE A 100 4.30 1.20 11.03
C PHE A 100 5.32 1.83 10.09
N LYS A 101 4.88 2.41 8.98
CA LYS A 101 5.77 3.11 8.03
C LYS A 101 6.49 4.29 8.68
N ALA A 102 5.84 5.00 9.59
CA ALA A 102 6.48 6.09 10.34
C ALA A 102 7.52 5.59 11.36
N GLN A 103 7.46 4.34 11.80
CA GLN A 103 8.40 3.73 12.74
C GLN A 103 9.57 3.01 12.05
N GLU A 104 9.30 2.33 10.94
CA GLU A 104 10.23 1.43 10.27
C GLU A 104 10.74 1.99 8.93
N ASP A 105 10.21 3.11 8.45
CA ASP A 105 10.50 3.75 7.16
C ASP A 105 10.30 2.82 5.93
N ARG A 106 9.51 1.76 6.08
CA ARG A 106 9.20 0.78 5.02
C ARG A 106 7.81 0.15 5.21
N PRO A 107 7.18 -0.41 4.15
CA PRO A 107 6.03 -1.29 4.31
C PRO A 107 6.43 -2.66 4.91
N PRO A 108 5.46 -3.43 5.43
CA PRO A 108 5.66 -4.83 5.79
C PRO A 108 6.13 -5.64 4.59
N LYS A 109 7.09 -6.54 4.82
CA LYS A 109 7.71 -7.38 3.77
C LYS A 109 6.80 -8.49 3.30
N ASP A 110 6.08 -9.09 4.24
CA ASP A 110 5.30 -10.30 4.00
C ASP A 110 4.05 -10.33 4.87
N HIS A 111 3.24 -11.35 4.64
CA HIS A 111 1.98 -11.54 5.35
C HIS A 111 2.13 -11.80 6.84
N GLU A 112 3.19 -12.49 7.26
CA GLU A 112 3.43 -12.78 8.67
C GLU A 112 3.77 -11.49 9.41
N GLU A 113 4.69 -10.69 8.87
CA GLU A 113 5.04 -9.37 9.42
C GLU A 113 3.81 -8.46 9.48
N PHE A 114 2.97 -8.44 8.44
CA PHE A 114 1.72 -7.68 8.45
C PHE A 114 0.79 -8.13 9.59
N MET A 115 0.57 -9.44 9.75
CA MET A 115 -0.32 -9.95 10.80
C MET A 115 0.23 -9.67 12.20
N GLU A 116 1.54 -9.71 12.41
CA GLU A 116 2.13 -9.47 13.72
C GLU A 116 2.24 -7.99 14.06
N LYS A 117 2.83 -7.20 13.16
CA LYS A 117 3.19 -5.79 13.41
C LYS A 117 2.06 -4.82 13.13
N ILE A 118 1.12 -5.17 12.25
CA ILE A 118 -0.04 -4.31 11.95
C ILE A 118 -1.24 -4.82 12.73
N ILE A 119 -1.65 -6.07 12.53
CA ILE A 119 -2.91 -6.58 13.09
C ILE A 119 -2.80 -6.83 14.60
N LYS A 120 -1.89 -7.70 15.05
CA LYS A 120 -1.76 -8.04 16.47
C LYS A 120 -1.30 -6.84 17.31
N ALA A 121 -0.28 -6.11 16.87
CA ALA A 121 0.27 -4.99 17.63
C ALA A 121 -0.72 -3.83 17.85
N ASN A 122 -1.64 -3.61 16.90
CA ASN A 122 -2.67 -2.57 17.00
C ASN A 122 -4.03 -3.13 17.49
N HIS A 123 -4.06 -4.38 17.95
CA HIS A 123 -5.28 -5.06 18.44
C HIS A 123 -6.46 -5.03 17.45
N ILE A 124 -6.16 -5.04 16.15
CA ILE A 124 -7.19 -5.02 15.11
C ILE A 124 -7.84 -6.39 15.04
N LYS A 125 -9.17 -6.41 15.16
CA LYS A 125 -9.96 -7.65 15.04
C LYS A 125 -10.41 -7.82 13.61
N LEU A 126 -9.73 -8.70 12.88
CA LEU A 126 -10.17 -9.08 11.54
C LEU A 126 -11.49 -9.88 11.62
N PRO A 127 -12.46 -9.60 10.73
CA PRO A 127 -13.67 -10.40 10.60
C PRO A 127 -13.35 -11.87 10.30
N GLU A 128 -14.20 -12.78 10.77
CA GLU A 128 -14.09 -14.20 10.42
C GLU A 128 -14.56 -14.40 8.98
N LEU A 129 -13.67 -14.88 8.10
CA LEU A 129 -13.99 -15.16 6.71
C LEU A 129 -14.82 -16.46 6.56
N PRO A 130 -15.65 -16.57 5.49
CA PRO A 130 -16.35 -17.80 5.12
C PRO A 130 -15.41 -18.99 4.94
N ASP A 131 -15.97 -20.20 5.00
CA ASP A 131 -15.18 -21.42 4.87
C ASP A 131 -14.36 -21.38 3.57
N GLU A 132 -13.14 -21.91 3.65
CA GLU A 132 -12.13 -21.92 2.57
C GLU A 132 -11.54 -20.56 2.15
N HIS A 133 -12.05 -19.44 2.65
CA HIS A 133 -11.47 -18.12 2.37
C HIS A 133 -10.31 -17.81 3.32
N ARG A 134 -9.27 -17.13 2.82
CA ARG A 134 -8.09 -16.77 3.62
C ARG A 134 -7.67 -15.32 3.40
N TYR A 135 -7.15 -14.70 4.45
CA TYR A 135 -6.48 -13.41 4.32
C TYR A 135 -5.07 -13.61 3.77
N GLN A 136 -4.69 -12.75 2.83
CA GLN A 136 -3.34 -12.69 2.27
C GLN A 136 -2.95 -11.23 2.16
N TYR A 137 -1.78 -10.87 2.67
CA TYR A 137 -1.23 -9.54 2.42
C TYR A 137 -0.44 -9.56 1.12
N ASP A 138 -0.63 -8.51 0.32
CA ASP A 138 0.12 -8.27 -0.90
C ASP A 138 1.07 -7.08 -0.68
N PRO A 139 2.41 -7.30 -0.63
CA PRO A 139 3.40 -6.24 -0.48
C PRO A 139 3.48 -5.26 -1.65
N GLU A 140 3.09 -5.67 -2.86
CA GLU A 140 3.16 -4.81 -4.05
C GLU A 140 2.07 -3.74 -4.03
N THR A 141 0.86 -4.15 -3.67
CA THR A 141 -0.30 -3.25 -3.56
C THR A 141 -0.48 -2.67 -2.16
N GLU A 142 0.33 -3.12 -1.19
CA GLU A 142 0.30 -2.79 0.24
C GLU A 142 -1.08 -2.98 0.87
N GLN A 143 -1.81 -4.01 0.42
CA GLN A 143 -3.21 -4.23 0.78
C GLN A 143 -3.46 -5.64 1.31
N LEU A 144 -4.49 -5.73 2.16
CA LEU A 144 -5.02 -7.01 2.61
C LEU A 144 -6.01 -7.52 1.56
N MET A 145 -5.71 -8.70 1.04
CA MET A 145 -6.50 -9.43 0.06
C MET A 145 -7.21 -10.61 0.74
N VAL A 146 -8.31 -11.03 0.14
CA VAL A 146 -9.05 -12.25 0.47
C VAL A 146 -8.89 -13.20 -0.70
N LEU A 147 -8.34 -14.37 -0.42
CA LEU A 147 -8.25 -15.49 -1.34
C LEU A 147 -9.51 -16.33 -1.20
N SER A 148 -10.27 -16.47 -2.28
CA SER A 148 -11.40 -17.40 -2.38
C SER A 148 -10.96 -18.68 -3.10
N PRO A 149 -11.45 -19.87 -2.70
CA PRO A 149 -11.21 -21.08 -3.47
C PRO A 149 -11.75 -20.89 -4.90
N ALA A 150 -11.09 -21.50 -5.88
CA ALA A 150 -11.65 -21.63 -7.23
C ALA A 150 -12.98 -22.37 -7.09
N GLU A 151 -14.11 -21.70 -7.30
CA GLU A 151 -15.41 -22.38 -7.33
C GLU A 151 -15.34 -23.49 -8.38
N SER A 152 -15.44 -24.75 -7.94
CA SER A 152 -15.39 -25.95 -8.76
C SER A 152 -16.78 -26.42 -9.15
#